data_AF-A0A7J3HBA9-F1
#
_entry.id   AF-A0A7J3HBA9-F1
#
_cell.length_a   1.000
_cell.length_b   1.000
_cell.length_c   1.000
_cell.angle_alpha   90.00
_cell.angle_beta   90.00
_cell.angle_gamma   90.00
#
_symmetry.space_group_name_H-M   'P 1'
#
loop_
_entity.id
_entity.type
_entity.pdbx_description
1 polymer ?
#
loop_
_entity_poly.entity_id
_entity_poly.type
_entity_poly.pdbx_seq_one_letter_code
_entity_poly.pdbx_strand_id
1 'polypeptide(L)'
;MERSRSKSDQHKRTTLYVVLNKDCEKVSYEIVEKTTTAPTYSVGSAEIHKVLVPEDSFVIQASFTLNIKKRVIGEVLILDSSGRLLCRAVYRKLKVRVTYGGNSLTMKLLKCLFDSLKLIVKKYKVLQIAKT
;
A
#
# COMPACT_ATOMS: atom_id res chain seq x y z
N MET A 1 -4.96 8.56 2.69
CA MET A 1 -6.07 7.88 2.00
C MET A 1 -6.42 8.65 0.74
N GLU A 2 -6.85 7.96 -0.31
CA GLU A 2 -7.35 8.61 -1.52
C GLU A 2 -8.37 7.72 -2.22
N ARG A 3 -9.43 8.33 -2.74
CA ARG A 3 -10.35 7.71 -3.69
C ARG A 3 -10.76 8.75 -4.72
N SER A 4 -10.02 8.80 -5.82
CA SER A 4 -10.22 9.79 -6.88
C SER A 4 -10.29 9.16 -8.27
N ARG A 5 -10.90 9.88 -9.22
CA ARG A 5 -11.04 9.45 -10.62
C ARG A 5 -11.04 10.63 -11.58
N SER A 6 -10.65 10.38 -12.83
CA SER A 6 -10.78 11.36 -13.91
C SER A 6 -12.25 11.64 -14.22
N LYS A 7 -12.55 12.81 -14.82
CA LYS A 7 -13.91 13.14 -15.28
C LYS A 7 -14.49 12.08 -16.23
N SER A 8 -13.63 11.49 -17.07
CA SER A 8 -13.98 10.44 -18.04
C SER A 8 -14.09 9.02 -17.46
N ASP A 9 -13.86 8.82 -16.16
CA ASP A 9 -13.83 7.50 -15.49
C ASP A 9 -12.79 6.49 -16.03
N GLN A 10 -11.91 6.94 -16.92
CA GLN A 10 -10.85 6.11 -17.51
C GLN A 10 -9.69 5.85 -16.55
N HIS A 11 -9.47 6.76 -15.61
CA HIS A 11 -8.42 6.67 -14.60
C HIS A 11 -9.01 6.74 -13.20
N LYS A 12 -8.51 5.90 -12.29
CA LYS A 12 -8.91 5.89 -10.88
C LYS A 12 -7.68 5.72 -10.00
N ARG A 13 -7.61 6.44 -8.88
CA ARG A 13 -6.57 6.32 -7.85
C ARG A 13 -7.24 5.91 -6.55
N THR A 14 -6.69 4.87 -5.93
CA THR A 14 -7.11 4.41 -4.61
C THR A 14 -5.87 4.25 -3.74
N THR A 15 -5.79 5.02 -2.67
CA THR A 15 -4.76 4.86 -1.63
C THR A 15 -5.44 4.47 -0.34
N LEU A 16 -5.06 3.32 0.19
CA LEU A 16 -5.55 2.80 1.47
C LEU A 16 -4.38 2.41 2.36
N TYR A 17 -4.63 2.27 3.66
CA TYR A 17 -3.71 1.55 4.53
C TYR A 17 -4.49 0.59 5.43
N VAL A 18 -3.78 -0.44 5.90
CA VAL A 18 -4.24 -1.36 6.93
C VAL A 18 -3.15 -1.45 8.00
N VAL A 19 -3.53 -1.75 9.23
CA VAL A 19 -2.60 -2.01 10.32
C VAL A 19 -2.70 -3.48 10.68
N LEU A 20 -1.59 -4.21 10.55
CA LEU A 20 -1.52 -5.65 10.81
C LEU A 20 -0.48 -5.96 11.89
N ASN A 21 -0.70 -7.00 12.67
CA ASN A 21 0.37 -7.63 13.45
C ASN A 21 1.19 -8.60 12.58
N LYS A 22 2.23 -9.20 13.17
CA LYS A 22 3.08 -10.23 12.51
C LYS A 22 2.32 -11.47 12.03
N ASP A 23 1.12 -11.70 12.58
CA ASP A 23 0.24 -12.84 12.29
C ASP A 23 -0.82 -12.53 11.23
N CYS A 24 -0.73 -11.35 10.61
CA CYS A 24 -1.65 -10.85 9.59
C CYS A 24 -3.06 -10.55 10.08
N GLU A 25 -3.23 -10.39 11.39
CA GLU A 25 -4.49 -9.97 11.98
C GLU A 25 -4.58 -8.44 11.96
N LYS A 26 -5.77 -7.93 11.67
CA LYS A 26 -6.03 -6.49 11.76
C LYS A 26 -6.04 -6.09 13.22
N VAL A 27 -5.26 -5.07 13.55
CA VAL A 27 -5.25 -4.49 14.89
C VAL A 27 -5.96 -3.14 14.89
N SER A 28 -6.53 -2.78 16.04
CA SER A 28 -7.05 -1.43 16.25
C SER A 28 -5.91 -0.42 16.26
N TYR A 29 -6.24 0.80 15.84
CA TYR A 29 -5.34 1.94 15.83
C TYR A 29 -6.16 3.21 16.02
N GLU A 30 -5.49 4.28 16.42
CA GLU A 30 -6.10 5.59 16.59
C GLU A 30 -5.68 6.53 15.45
N ILE A 31 -6.61 7.33 14.94
CA ILE A 31 -6.29 8.42 14.00
C ILE A 31 -6.25 9.71 14.81
N VAL A 32 -5.05 10.21 15.07
CA VAL A 32 -4.85 11.43 15.89
C VAL A 32 -5.04 12.71 15.09
N GLU A 33 -4.87 12.64 13.77
CA GLU A 33 -5.03 13.80 12.89
C GLU A 33 -5.52 13.37 11.51
N LYS A 34 -6.41 14.18 10.93
CA LYS A 34 -6.86 14.06 9.55
C LYS A 34 -6.79 15.41 8.86
N THR A 35 -6.08 15.45 7.75
CA THR A 35 -5.94 16.67 6.95
C THR A 35 -6.42 16.39 5.53
N THR A 36 -7.43 17.11 5.06
CA THR A 36 -7.87 17.03 3.67
C THR A 36 -6.78 17.59 2.75
N THR A 37 -6.55 16.93 1.61
CA THR A 37 -5.59 17.37 0.60
C THR A 37 -6.18 17.26 -0.81
N ALA A 38 -5.53 17.89 -1.78
CA ALA A 38 -5.94 17.80 -3.17
C ALA A 38 -5.79 16.35 -3.68
N PRO A 39 -6.84 15.74 -4.25
CA PRO A 39 -6.74 14.42 -4.86
C PRO A 39 -5.91 14.45 -6.15
N THR A 40 -5.38 13.29 -6.54
CA THR A 40 -4.62 13.10 -7.79
C THR A 40 -5.49 13.41 -9.02
N TYR A 41 -6.78 13.05 -8.98
CA TYR A 41 -7.72 13.32 -10.07
C TYR A 41 -8.85 14.25 -9.63
N SER A 42 -9.45 14.93 -10.61
CA SER A 42 -10.43 16.02 -10.42
C SER A 42 -11.73 15.64 -9.70
N VAL A 43 -12.07 14.36 -9.56
CA VAL A 43 -13.29 13.91 -8.89
C VAL A 43 -12.95 12.95 -7.76
N GLY A 44 -13.32 13.28 -6.52
CA GLY A 44 -13.13 12.42 -5.34
C GLY A 44 -12.48 13.16 -4.18
N SER A 45 -11.85 12.41 -3.27
CA SER A 45 -11.23 12.95 -2.06
C SER A 45 -9.86 12.34 -1.80
N ALA A 46 -9.03 13.10 -1.08
CA ALA A 46 -7.77 12.65 -0.52
C ALA A 46 -7.56 13.24 0.87
N GLU A 47 -6.98 12.44 1.75
CA GLU A 47 -6.74 12.78 3.15
C GLU A 47 -5.37 12.26 3.57
N ILE A 48 -4.68 13.01 4.43
CA ILE A 48 -3.48 12.56 5.14
C ILE A 48 -3.93 12.18 6.55
N HIS A 49 -3.56 10.98 6.98
CA HIS A 49 -3.90 10.49 8.32
C HIS A 49 -2.61 10.36 9.12
N LYS A 50 -2.58 10.93 10.32
CA LYS A 50 -1.58 10.60 11.34
C LYS A 50 -2.20 9.57 12.27
N VAL A 51 -1.51 8.45 12.45
CA VAL A 51 -2.03 7.31 13.22
C VAL A 51 -1.09 6.92 14.33
N LEU A 52 -1.66 6.52 15.47
CA LEU A 52 -0.96 5.80 16.52
C LEU A 52 -1.31 4.32 16.41
N VAL A 53 -0.28 3.48 16.40
CA VAL A 53 -0.42 2.03 16.24
C VAL A 53 0.34 1.29 17.35
N PRO A 54 -0.05 0.07 17.73
CA PRO A 54 0.67 -0.74 18.71
C PRO A 54 2.13 -1.00 18.31
N GLU A 55 3.03 -1.15 19.29
CA GLU A 55 4.49 -1.29 19.04
C GLU A 55 4.84 -2.45 18.10
N ASP A 56 4.17 -3.60 18.24
CA ASP A 56 4.40 -4.81 17.44
C ASP A 56 3.54 -4.89 16.16
N SER A 57 3.09 -3.74 15.66
CA SER A 57 2.24 -3.65 14.47
C SER A 57 2.90 -2.92 13.31
N PHE A 58 2.33 -3.14 12.13
CA PHE A 58 2.85 -2.64 10.86
C PHE A 58 1.77 -1.88 10.12
N VAL A 59 2.11 -0.67 9.68
CA VAL A 59 1.26 0.10 8.75
C VAL A 59 1.61 -0.32 7.33
N ILE A 60 0.64 -0.87 6.62
CA ILE A 60 0.78 -1.27 5.22
C ILE A 60 -0.04 -0.32 4.37
N GLN A 61 0.63 0.62 3.72
CA GLN A 61 0.01 1.57 2.81
C GLN A 61 0.10 1.06 1.38
N ALA A 62 -1.05 0.99 0.70
CA ALA A 62 -1.15 0.53 -0.69
C ALA A 62 -1.80 1.62 -1.56
N SER A 63 -1.10 2.02 -2.61
CA SER A 63 -1.53 3.03 -3.55
C SER A 63 -1.66 2.45 -4.95
N PHE A 64 -2.88 2.37 -5.48
CA PHE A 64 -3.21 1.76 -6.76
C PHE A 64 -3.77 2.78 -7.74
N THR A 65 -3.39 2.64 -9.00
CA THR A 65 -3.96 3.39 -10.12
C THR A 65 -4.51 2.42 -11.15
N LEU A 66 -5.77 2.61 -11.52
CA LEU A 66 -6.36 2.02 -12.73
C LEU A 66 -6.00 2.93 -13.91
N ASN A 67 -5.35 2.36 -14.93
CA ASN A 67 -5.05 3.09 -16.16
C ASN A 67 -6.13 2.90 -17.23
N ILE A 68 -6.01 3.65 -18.33
CA ILE A 68 -6.93 3.60 -19.48
C ILE A 68 -7.07 2.19 -20.09
N LYS A 69 -6.03 1.35 -19.99
CA LYS A 69 -6.06 -0.06 -20.43
C LYS A 69 -6.72 -0.99 -19.41
N LYS A 70 -7.41 -0.44 -18.40
CA LYS A 70 -8.04 -1.13 -17.28
C LYS A 70 -7.07 -2.04 -16.51
N ARG A 71 -5.79 -1.68 -16.48
CA ARG A 71 -4.76 -2.40 -15.70
C ARG A 71 -4.50 -1.65 -14.40
N VAL A 72 -4.45 -2.41 -13.32
CA VAL A 72 -4.05 -1.91 -12.00
C VAL A 72 -2.52 -1.92 -11.92
N ILE A 73 -1.96 -0.77 -11.56
CA ILE A 73 -0.56 -0.61 -11.15
C ILE A 73 -0.56 -0.03 -9.74
N GLY A 74 0.44 -0.34 -8.93
CA GLY A 74 0.49 0.25 -7.59
C GLY A 74 1.82 0.09 -6.89
N GLU A 75 1.87 0.71 -5.73
CA GLU A 75 2.99 0.67 -4.80
C GLU A 75 2.46 0.28 -3.42
N VAL A 76 3.25 -0.49 -2.69
CA VAL A 76 2.99 -0.89 -1.31
C VAL A 76 4.19 -0.51 -0.47
N LEU A 77 3.95 0.16 0.65
CA LEU A 77 4.91 0.50 1.68
C LEU A 77 4.52 -0.24 2.96
N ILE A 78 5.51 -0.83 3.62
CA ILE A 78 5.35 -1.42 4.96
C ILE A 78 6.21 -0.61 5.90
N LEU A 79 5.58 -0.03 6.92
CA LEU A 79 6.24 0.76 7.95
C LEU A 79 6.09 0.07 9.31
N ASP A 80 7.08 0.22 10.17
CA ASP A 80 6.95 -0.13 11.59
C ASP A 80 6.13 0.90 12.37
N SER A 81 5.90 0.62 13.65
CA SER A 81 5.16 1.49 14.57
C SER A 81 5.81 2.86 14.80
N SER A 82 7.11 3.00 14.54
CA SER A 82 7.84 4.28 14.58
C SER A 82 7.83 5.03 13.24
N GLY A 83 7.18 4.47 12.21
CA GLY A 83 7.10 5.06 10.88
C GLY A 83 8.33 4.79 10.00
N ARG A 84 9.25 3.90 10.39
CA ARG A 84 10.39 3.55 9.54
C ARG A 84 9.95 2.62 8.43
N LEU A 85 10.43 2.87 7.22
CA LEU A 85 10.16 2.02 6.06
C LEU A 85 10.93 0.69 6.19
N LEU A 86 10.20 -0.42 6.23
CA LEU A 86 10.77 -1.77 6.26
C LEU A 86 10.80 -2.43 4.87
N CYS A 87 9.82 -2.11 4.02
CA CYS A 87 9.71 -2.71 2.70
C CYS A 87 8.96 -1.80 1.73
N ARG A 88 9.46 -1.74 0.49
CA ARG A 88 8.80 -1.10 -0.65
C ARG A 88 8.60 -2.11 -1.76
N ALA A 89 7.40 -2.19 -2.30
CA ALA A 89 7.07 -3.09 -3.40
C ALA A 89 6.21 -2.41 -4.46
N VAL A 90 6.42 -2.81 -5.72
CA VAL A 90 5.63 -2.33 -6.86
C VAL A 90 4.80 -3.48 -7.42
N TYR A 91 3.50 -3.23 -7.59
CA TYR A 91 2.58 -4.13 -8.27
C TYR A 91 2.37 -3.70 -9.71
N ARG A 92 2.79 -4.53 -10.67
CA ARG A 92 2.59 -4.26 -12.11
C ARG A 92 2.54 -5.56 -12.90
N LYS A 93 1.68 -5.62 -13.92
CA LYS A 93 1.51 -6.83 -14.77
C LYS A 93 1.20 -8.08 -13.91
N LEU A 94 0.38 -7.92 -12.87
CA LEU A 94 0.04 -8.96 -11.89
C LEU A 94 1.24 -9.52 -11.11
N LYS A 95 2.35 -8.79 -11.02
CA LYS A 95 3.56 -9.21 -10.30
C LYS A 95 3.90 -8.19 -9.23
N VAL A 96 4.24 -8.67 -8.05
CA VAL A 96 4.77 -7.86 -6.95
C VAL A 96 6.29 -7.94 -7.00
N ARG A 97 6.94 -6.78 -7.11
CA ARG A 97 8.40 -6.65 -7.14
C ARG A 97 8.84 -5.84 -5.94
N VAL A 98 9.53 -6.46 -4.99
CA VAL A 98 10.12 -5.76 -3.85
C VAL A 98 11.34 -5.00 -4.33
N THR A 99 11.32 -3.68 -4.15
CA THR A 99 12.36 -2.74 -4.56
C THR A 99 13.21 -2.25 -3.40
N TYR A 100 12.81 -2.53 -2.14
CA TYR A 100 13.58 -2.26 -0.93
C TYR A 100 13.11 -3.21 0.18
N GLY A 101 14.03 -3.71 1.01
CA GLY A 101 13.72 -4.68 2.07
C GLY A 101 13.45 -6.08 1.52
N GLY A 102 12.40 -6.73 2.01
CA GLY A 102 11.97 -8.05 1.51
C GLY A 102 12.45 -9.25 2.34
N ASN A 103 12.60 -9.07 3.65
CA ASN A 103 12.78 -10.20 4.57
C ASN A 103 11.51 -11.07 4.68
N SER A 104 11.60 -12.22 5.35
CA SER A 104 10.48 -13.17 5.48
C SER A 104 9.19 -12.53 6.02
N LEU A 105 9.33 -11.68 7.04
CA LEU A 105 8.20 -10.97 7.67
C LEU A 105 7.48 -10.04 6.69
N THR A 106 8.23 -9.14 6.05
CA THR A 106 7.65 -8.19 5.08
C THR A 106 7.05 -8.90 3.86
N MET A 107 7.63 -10.02 3.45
CA MET A 107 7.06 -10.89 2.41
C MET A 107 5.74 -11.56 2.85
N LYS A 108 5.63 -12.00 4.11
CA LYS A 108 4.37 -12.52 4.69
C LYS A 108 3.30 -11.42 4.69
N LEU A 109 3.62 -10.24 5.20
CA LEU A 109 2.71 -9.09 5.26
C LEU A 109 2.23 -8.64 3.87
N LEU A 110 3.12 -8.63 2.86
CA LEU A 110 2.72 -8.35 1.48
C LEU A 110 1.67 -9.35 0.98
N LYS A 111 1.90 -10.66 1.18
CA LYS A 111 0.94 -11.70 0.76
C LYS A 111 -0.42 -11.48 1.43
N CYS A 112 -0.42 -11.29 2.75
CA CYS A 112 -1.63 -11.04 3.52
C CYS A 112 -2.41 -9.80 3.02
N LEU A 113 -1.72 -8.71 2.68
CA LEU A 113 -2.35 -7.56 2.05
C LEU A 113 -3.04 -7.94 0.73
N PHE A 114 -2.31 -8.54 -0.22
CA PHE A 114 -2.86 -8.83 -1.56
C PHE A 114 -4.01 -9.85 -1.50
N ASP A 115 -3.92 -10.83 -0.60
CA ASP A 115 -4.98 -11.80 -0.35
C ASP A 115 -6.23 -11.11 0.21
N SER A 116 -6.07 -10.22 1.20
CA SER A 116 -7.19 -9.45 1.78
C SER A 116 -7.88 -8.53 0.77
N LEU A 117 -7.12 -7.99 -0.19
CA LEU A 117 -7.64 -7.14 -1.27
C LEU A 117 -8.21 -7.94 -2.44
N LYS A 118 -8.11 -9.28 -2.41
CA LYS A 118 -8.50 -10.19 -3.49
C LYS A 118 -7.84 -9.82 -4.84
N LEU A 119 -6.61 -9.31 -4.78
CA LEU A 119 -5.86 -8.92 -5.97
C LEU A 119 -5.03 -10.11 -6.49
N ILE A 120 -5.14 -10.38 -7.79
CA ILE A 120 -4.42 -11.49 -8.42
C ILE A 120 -2.91 -11.18 -8.47
N VAL A 121 -2.10 -12.06 -7.89
CA VAL A 121 -0.63 -12.00 -7.96
C VAL A 121 -0.07 -13.28 -8.57
N LYS A 122 0.55 -13.17 -9.75
CA LYS A 122 1.21 -14.30 -10.45
C LYS A 122 2.60 -14.62 -9.92
N LYS A 123 3.31 -13.62 -9.39
CA LYS A 123 4.69 -13.78 -8.91
C LYS A 123 5.07 -12.69 -7.93
N TYR A 124 5.74 -13.10 -6.86
CA TYR A 124 6.52 -12.23 -5.98
C TYR A 124 8.01 -12.35 -6.35
N LYS A 125 8.71 -11.22 -6.47
CA LYS A 125 10.16 -11.20 -6.74
C LYS A 125 10.81 -10.12 -5.89
N VAL A 126 11.84 -10.47 -5.14
CA VAL A 126 12.76 -9.49 -4.56
C VAL A 126 13.77 -9.09 -5.64
N LEU A 127 13.88 -7.80 -5.90
CA LEU A 127 14.90 -7.27 -6.79
C LEU A 127 16.17 -7.08 -5.96
N GLN A 128 17.25 -7.78 -6.32
CA GLN A 128 18.56 -7.46 -5.78
C GLN A 128 18.88 -6.03 -6.23
N ILE A 129 18.92 -5.10 -5.28
CA ILE A 129 19.53 -3.81 -5.50
C ILE A 129 21.03 -4.08 -5.43
N ALA A 130 21.76 -3.79 -6.51
CA ALA A 130 23.21 -3.76 -6.44
C ALA A 130 23.60 -2.80 -5.32
N LYS A 131 24.33 -3.29 -4.32
CA LYS A 131 24.93 -2.41 -3.31
C LYS A 131 25.80 -1.43 -4.10
N THR A 132 25.44 -0.14 -4.03
CA THR A 132 26.30 0.94 -4.51
C THR A 132 27.33 1.23 -3.44
#